data_AF-G5JDH3-F1
#
_entry.id   AF-G5JDH3-F1
#
_cell.length_a   1.000
_cell.length_b   1.000
_cell.length_c   1.000
_cell.angle_alpha   90.00
_cell.angle_beta   90.00
_cell.angle_gamma   90.00
#
_symmetry.space_group_name_H-M   'P 1'
#
loop_
_entity.id
_entity.type
_entity.pdbx_description
1 polymer ?
#
loop_
_entity_poly.entity_id
_entity_poly.type
_entity_poly.pdbx_seq_one_letter_code
_entity_poly.pdbx_strand_id
1 'polypeptide(L)'
;MGAEWFESLLIDYDVCSNYGNWNYTAGVGNDARGFRYFNIPKQSKDYDPKGEYIKHWLPELKMIPGQKIHEPWKLSQEEQKRYNVRIGVNYPRPVVDFFKSVKANEKMYNAAIK
;
A
#
# COMPACT_ATOMS: atom_id res chain seq x y z
N MET A 1 -13.07 11.45 2.70
CA MET A 1 -12.65 10.16 3.32
C MET A 1 -11.16 10.09 3.64
N GLY A 2 -10.24 9.86 2.69
CA GLY A 2 -8.81 9.71 3.01
C GLY A 2 -8.18 10.96 3.64
N ALA A 3 -8.43 12.13 3.02
CA ALA A 3 -7.98 13.43 3.53
C ALA A 3 -8.53 13.75 4.94
N GLU A 4 -9.82 13.50 5.17
CA GLU A 4 -10.47 13.69 6.48
C GLU A 4 -9.90 12.75 7.56
N TRP A 5 -9.56 11.51 7.21
CA TRP A 5 -8.93 10.59 8.16
C TRP A 5 -7.58 11.11 8.61
N PHE A 6 -6.77 11.63 7.67
CA PHE A 6 -5.48 12.24 7.98
C PHE A 6 -5.66 13.50 8.83
N GLU A 7 -6.66 14.34 8.52
CA GLU A 7 -7.04 15.49 9.35
C GLU A 7 -7.36 15.11 10.80
N SER A 8 -7.99 13.95 11.02
CA SER A 8 -8.37 13.52 12.37
C SER A 8 -7.22 12.93 13.21
N LEU A 9 -6.14 12.44 12.58
CA LEU A 9 -5.12 11.64 13.26
C LEU A 9 -3.70 12.23 13.20
N LEU A 10 -3.39 13.04 12.18
CA LEU A 10 -2.06 13.59 12.04
C LEU A 10 -1.81 14.68 13.07
N ILE A 11 -0.75 14.51 13.86
CA ILE A 11 -0.28 15.54 14.79
C ILE A 11 0.25 16.78 14.06
N ASP A 12 0.68 16.61 12.81
CA ASP A 12 1.22 17.63 11.92
C ASP A 12 0.20 18.07 10.86
N TYR A 13 -1.10 17.88 11.11
CA TYR A 13 -2.13 18.31 10.18
C TYR A 13 -2.01 19.81 9.86
N ASP A 14 -1.86 20.08 8.56
CA ASP A 14 -2.03 21.39 7.96
C ASP A 14 -3.02 21.27 6.80
N VAL A 15 -4.05 22.11 6.79
CA VAL A 15 -5.17 22.03 5.85
C VAL A 15 -4.68 22.10 4.39
N CYS A 16 -3.78 23.03 4.09
CA CYS A 16 -3.29 23.25 2.73
C CYS A 16 -2.41 22.09 2.27
N SER A 17 -1.50 21.65 3.14
CA SER A 17 -0.55 20.57 2.86
C SER A 17 -1.28 19.24 2.72
N ASN A 18 -2.25 18.93 3.59
CA ASN A 18 -3.01 17.70 3.51
C ASN A 18 -3.87 17.65 2.24
N TYR A 19 -4.81 18.58 2.07
CA TYR A 19 -5.74 18.54 0.94
C TYR A 19 -5.02 18.79 -0.41
N GLY A 20 -3.96 19.60 -0.42
CA GLY A 20 -3.10 19.79 -1.59
C GLY A 20 -2.43 18.48 -2.04
N ASN A 21 -1.80 17.74 -1.12
CA ASN A 21 -1.16 16.45 -1.43
C ASN A 21 -2.18 15.35 -1.81
N TRP A 22 -3.37 15.37 -1.22
CA TRP A 22 -4.45 14.45 -1.60
C TRP A 22 -4.96 14.72 -3.02
N ASN A 23 -5.14 15.99 -3.42
CA ASN A 23 -5.48 16.36 -4.80
C ASN A 23 -4.40 15.95 -5.78
N TYR A 24 -3.13 16.17 -5.42
CA TYR A 24 -1.97 15.75 -6.20
C TYR A 24 -1.97 14.22 -6.44
N THR A 25 -2.19 13.45 -5.38
CA THR A 25 -2.17 11.97 -5.43
C THR A 25 -3.37 11.39 -6.18
N ALA A 26 -4.54 12.04 -6.10
CA ALA A 26 -5.74 11.63 -6.81
C ALA A 26 -5.73 11.99 -8.31
N GLY A 27 -4.71 12.72 -8.79
CA GLY A 27 -4.62 13.15 -10.19
C GLY A 27 -5.62 14.25 -10.56
N VAL A 28 -6.11 14.99 -9.57
CA VAL A 28 -7.02 16.15 -9.76
C VAL A 28 -6.35 17.48 -9.39
N GLY A 29 -5.08 17.43 -8.96
CA GLY A 29 -4.21 18.60 -8.93
C GLY A 29 -3.87 19.03 -10.35
N ASN A 30 -3.70 20.34 -10.57
CA ASN A 30 -3.32 20.89 -11.88
C ASN A 30 -1.83 20.62 -12.20
N ASP A 31 -1.38 19.37 -12.03
CA ASP A 31 -0.03 18.94 -12.36
C ASP A 31 0.00 18.23 -13.72
N ALA A 32 1.13 18.30 -14.41
CA ALA A 32 1.26 17.76 -15.77
C ALA A 32 1.32 16.22 -15.84
N ARG A 33 1.06 15.53 -14.72
CA ARG A 33 1.20 14.08 -14.62
C ARG A 33 -0.20 13.48 -14.69
N GLY A 34 -0.45 12.70 -15.73
CA GLY A 34 -1.74 12.01 -15.92
C GLY A 34 -1.96 10.89 -14.91
N PHE A 35 -2.39 9.71 -15.37
CA PHE A 35 -2.61 8.58 -14.47
C PHE A 35 -1.30 8.05 -13.88
N ARG A 36 -1.00 8.44 -12.63
CA ARG A 36 0.16 7.98 -11.87
C ARG A 36 -0.29 7.22 -10.63
N TYR A 37 0.41 6.13 -10.35
CA TYR A 37 0.19 5.34 -9.14
C TYR A 37 1.52 4.83 -8.60
N PHE A 38 1.53 4.44 -7.31
CA PHE A 38 2.67 3.78 -6.69
C PHE A 38 2.56 2.27 -6.89
N ASN A 39 3.61 1.66 -7.45
CA ASN A 39 3.73 0.20 -7.48
C ASN A 39 4.08 -0.30 -6.08
N ILE A 40 3.07 -0.77 -5.32
CA ILE A 40 3.21 -1.10 -3.90
C ILE A 40 4.29 -2.18 -3.65
N PRO A 41 4.32 -3.32 -4.36
CA PRO A 41 5.39 -4.31 -4.18
C PRO A 41 6.79 -3.76 -4.48
N LYS A 42 6.93 -2.92 -5.51
CA LYS A 42 8.22 -2.32 -5.86
C LYS A 42 8.68 -1.33 -4.78
N GLN A 43 7.81 -0.40 -4.39
CA GLN A 43 8.11 0.59 -3.35
C GLN A 43 8.50 -0.07 -2.04
N SER A 44 7.78 -1.12 -1.64
CA SER A 44 8.09 -1.87 -0.42
C SER A 44 9.51 -2.45 -0.44
N LYS A 45 9.96 -3.00 -1.57
CA LYS A 45 11.31 -3.54 -1.73
C LYS A 45 12.38 -2.45 -1.84
N ASP A 46 12.07 -1.35 -2.52
CA ASP A 46 13.01 -0.25 -2.75
C ASP A 46 13.29 0.53 -1.44
N TYR A 47 12.25 0.79 -0.64
CA TYR A 47 12.35 1.63 0.57
C TYR A 47 12.50 0.84 1.88
N ASP A 48 12.20 -0.46 1.89
CA ASP A 48 12.40 -1.33 3.06
C ASP A 48 12.99 -2.70 2.66
N PRO A 49 14.17 -2.77 2.03
CA PRO A 49 14.71 -4.00 1.43
C PRO A 49 14.90 -5.17 2.41
N LYS A 50 14.96 -4.90 3.72
CA LYS A 50 15.11 -5.89 4.79
C LYS A 50 13.78 -6.21 5.51
N GLY A 51 12.72 -5.45 5.22
CA GLY A 51 11.44 -5.55 5.89
C GLY A 51 11.42 -5.03 7.32
N GLU A 52 12.41 -4.24 7.74
CA GLU A 52 12.52 -3.85 9.16
C GLU A 52 11.40 -2.90 9.56
N TYR A 53 10.98 -2.00 8.67
CA TYR A 53 9.83 -1.13 8.91
C TYR A 53 8.55 -1.96 9.02
N ILE A 54 8.37 -2.94 8.12
CA ILE A 54 7.21 -3.85 8.18
C ILE A 54 7.20 -4.64 9.49
N LYS A 55 8.33 -5.25 9.90
CA LYS A 55 8.41 -6.02 11.15
C LYS A 55 8.17 -5.17 12.40
N HIS A 56 8.53 -3.89 12.34
CA HIS A 56 8.30 -2.96 13.43
C HIS A 56 6.80 -2.72 13.66
N TRP A 57 6.06 -2.44 12.58
CA TRP A 57 4.64 -2.10 12.65
C TRP A 57 3.69 -3.31 12.60
N LEU A 58 4.12 -4.44 12.03
CA LEU A 58 3.34 -5.68 11.90
C LEU A 58 4.07 -6.83 12.60
N PRO A 59 4.03 -6.90 13.94
CA PRO A 59 4.80 -7.88 14.72
C PRO A 59 4.45 -9.34 14.40
N GLU A 60 3.23 -9.62 13.93
CA GLU A 60 2.81 -10.94 13.46
C GLU A 60 3.59 -11.44 12.24
N LEU A 61 4.25 -10.55 11.51
CA LEU A 61 5.09 -10.87 10.35
C LEU A 61 6.59 -10.96 10.69
N LYS A 62 6.97 -10.72 11.95
CA LYS A 62 8.37 -10.56 12.37
C LYS A 62 9.29 -11.73 12.03
N MET A 63 8.74 -12.94 12.02
CA MET A 63 9.48 -14.18 11.75
C MET A 63 9.75 -14.44 10.27
N ILE A 64 9.14 -13.66 9.37
CA ILE A 64 9.32 -13.82 7.92
C ILE A 64 10.66 -13.18 7.50
N PRO A 65 11.59 -13.95 6.91
CA PRO A 65 12.91 -13.43 6.56
C PRO A 65 12.94 -12.74 5.20
N GLY A 66 13.79 -11.72 5.11
CA GLY A 66 14.23 -11.10 3.85
C GLY A 66 13.06 -10.59 2.99
N GLN A 67 13.19 -10.77 1.67
CA GLN A 67 12.25 -10.20 0.70
C GLN A 67 10.84 -10.84 0.74
N LYS A 68 10.65 -11.98 1.42
CA LYS A 68 9.35 -12.67 1.46
C LYS A 68 8.29 -11.90 2.26
N ILE A 69 8.74 -11.04 3.18
CA ILE A 69 7.86 -10.23 4.01
C ILE A 69 7.04 -9.20 3.21
N HIS A 70 7.49 -8.83 2.00
CA HIS A 70 6.79 -7.90 1.13
C HIS A 70 5.58 -8.54 0.42
N GLU A 71 5.53 -9.88 0.36
CA GLU A 71 4.46 -10.63 -0.31
C GLU A 71 4.08 -11.89 0.49
N PRO A 72 3.64 -11.74 1.76
CA PRO A 72 3.42 -12.86 2.68
C PRO A 72 2.31 -13.82 2.21
N TRP A 73 1.39 -13.35 1.36
CA TRP A 73 0.35 -14.19 0.74
C TRP A 73 0.88 -15.21 -0.27
N LYS A 74 2.16 -15.10 -0.69
CA LYS A 74 2.81 -16.08 -1.56
C LYS A 74 3.50 -17.21 -0.76
N LEU A 75 3.51 -17.13 0.57
CA LEU A 75 4.14 -18.15 1.41
C LEU A 75 3.42 -19.50 1.26
N SER A 76 4.21 -20.56 1.12
CA SER A 76 3.68 -21.92 1.12
C SER A 76 3.10 -22.29 2.51
N GLN A 77 2.29 -23.34 2.56
CA GLN A 77 1.76 -23.85 3.84
C GLN A 77 2.87 -24.27 4.82
N GLU A 78 3.99 -24.75 4.30
CA GLU A 78 5.15 -25.13 5.11
C GLU A 78 5.87 -23.91 5.68
N GLU A 79 6.00 -22.85 4.88
CA GLU A 79 6.61 -21.59 5.31
C GLU A 79 5.75 -20.87 6.34
N GLN A 80 4.43 -20.85 6.13
CA GLN A 80 3.47 -20.33 7.10
C GLN A 80 3.58 -21.03 8.45
N LYS A 81 3.71 -22.36 8.45
CA LYS A 81 4.00 -23.13 9.68
C LYS A 81 5.37 -22.77 10.27
N ARG A 82 6.42 -22.70 9.44
CA ARG A 82 7.80 -22.41 9.87
C ARG A 82 7.94 -21.02 10.52
N TYR A 83 7.25 -20.02 9.97
CA TYR A 83 7.29 -18.64 10.46
C TYR A 83 6.16 -18.33 11.45
N ASN A 84 5.38 -19.33 11.85
CA ASN A 84 4.26 -19.20 12.79
C ASN A 84 3.26 -18.10 12.40
N VAL A 85 2.91 -18.03 11.11
CA VAL A 85 1.97 -17.05 10.56
C VAL A 85 0.99 -17.74 9.62
N ARG A 86 -0.31 -17.57 9.83
CA ARG A 86 -1.35 -18.10 8.95
C ARG A 86 -2.03 -16.98 8.18
N ILE A 87 -1.90 -16.99 6.86
CA ILE A 87 -2.51 -15.98 6.00
C ILE A 87 -4.02 -16.22 5.90
N GLY A 88 -4.80 -15.19 6.20
CA GLY A 88 -6.25 -15.24 6.40
C GLY A 88 -6.69 -15.43 7.86
N VAL A 89 -5.75 -15.59 8.79
CA VAL A 89 -6.04 -15.71 10.23
C VAL A 89 -5.24 -14.69 11.04
N ASN A 90 -3.90 -14.79 11.01
CA ASN A 90 -3.02 -13.86 11.72
C ASN A 90 -2.81 -12.58 10.92
N TYR A 91 -2.68 -12.71 9.61
CA TYR A 91 -2.51 -11.60 8.69
C TYR A 91 -3.43 -11.79 7.49
N PRO A 92 -4.18 -10.76 7.03
CA PRO A 92 -5.19 -10.95 6.00
C PRO A 92 -4.59 -11.31 4.63
N ARG A 93 -5.45 -11.89 3.78
CA ARG A 93 -5.16 -11.95 2.33
C ARG A 93 -5.29 -10.55 1.73
N PRO A 94 -4.59 -10.24 0.62
CA PRO A 94 -4.79 -9.00 -0.10
C PRO A 94 -6.27 -8.78 -0.41
N VAL A 95 -6.80 -7.62 -0.02
CA VAL A 95 -8.23 -7.28 -0.21
C VAL A 95 -8.55 -7.16 -1.70
N VAL A 96 -7.59 -6.72 -2.51
CA VAL A 96 -7.70 -6.59 -3.96
C VAL A 96 -6.43 -7.14 -4.63
N ASP A 97 -6.58 -7.60 -5.87
CA ASP A 97 -5.44 -7.82 -6.75
C ASP A 97 -4.93 -6.47 -7.27
N PHE A 98 -3.66 -6.16 -6.99
CA PHE A 98 -3.07 -4.87 -7.27
C PHE A 98 -3.10 -4.49 -8.76
N PHE A 99 -2.70 -5.39 -9.64
CA PHE A 99 -2.61 -5.07 -11.07
C PHE A 99 -4.00 -4.96 -11.71
N LYS A 100 -4.96 -5.79 -11.28
CA LYS A 100 -6.36 -5.68 -11.71
C LYS A 100 -6.99 -4.37 -11.22
N SER A 101 -6.75 -3.98 -9.97
CA SER A 101 -7.31 -2.73 -9.43
C SER A 101 -6.75 -1.50 -10.14
N VAL A 102 -5.44 -1.46 -10.39
CA VAL A 102 -4.80 -0.35 -11.13
C VAL A 102 -5.41 -0.24 -12.54
N LYS A 103 -5.50 -1.35 -13.28
CA LYS A 103 -6.06 -1.34 -14.64
C LYS A 103 -7.52 -0.89 -14.67
N ALA A 104 -8.32 -1.30 -13.69
CA ALA A 104 -9.71 -0.87 -13.57
C ALA A 104 -9.81 0.65 -13.33
N ASN A 105 -9.00 1.18 -12.40
CA ASN A 105 -8.98 2.60 -12.07
C ASN A 105 -8.44 3.47 -13.21
N GLU A 106 -7.42 3.00 -13.92
CA GLU A 106 -6.88 3.68 -15.11
C GLU A 106 -7.95 3.86 -16.20
N LYS A 107 -8.75 2.81 -16.42
CA LYS A 107 -9.87 2.88 -17.36
C LYS A 107 -10.91 3.92 -16.93
N MET A 108 -11.25 3.99 -15.64
CA MET A 108 -12.22 4.95 -15.12
C MET A 108 -11.69 6.39 -15.20
N TYR A 109 -10.42 6.60 -14.85
CA TYR A 109 -9.75 7.90 -14.96
C TYR A 109 -9.75 8.41 -16.40
N ASN A 110 -9.33 7.58 -17.36
CA ASN A 110 -9.31 7.95 -18.78
C ASN A 110 -10.71 8.19 -19.36
N ALA A 111 -11.76 7.60 -18.77
CA ALA A 111 -13.15 7.88 -19.15
C ALA A 111 -13.66 9.20 -18.57
N ALA A 112 -13.15 9.65 -17.42
CA ALA A 112 -13.57 10.88 -16.75
C ALA A 112 -12.87 12.14 -17.29
N ILE A 113 -11.71 11.99 -17.95
CA ILE A 113 -10.96 13.10 -18.57
C ILE A 113 -11.44 13.43 -19.99
N LYS A 114 -12.20 12.52 -20.61
CA LYS A 114 -12.85 12.77 -21.90
C LYS A 114 -14.13 13.59 -21.72
#